data_AF-A0A6A3ZUT2-F1
#
_entry.id   AF-A0A6A3ZUT2-F1
#
_cell.length_a   1.000
_cell.length_b   1.000
_cell.length_c   1.000
_cell.angle_alpha   90.00
_cell.angle_beta   90.00
_cell.angle_gamma   90.00
#
_symmetry.space_group_name_H-M   'P 1'
#
loop_
_entity.id
_entity.type
_entity.pdbx_description
1 polymer ?
#
loop_
_entity_poly.entity_id
_entity_poly.type
_entity_poly.pdbx_seq_one_letter_code
_entity_poly.pdbx_strand_id
1 'polypeptide(L)'
;MKMLDGSFMMIIIAFNITLMELGWHQADWIGGTLTTKADCGSRLPHWNQHQSQQQTTVVFFIIFNLLKTRVRYLRNQKCIHRRSSQWMTQKKCVERELRDFQGRFDAESPNAAEAARWWDEFKAHLIVKMLQSNTTARRKLTNTYRQIIRRLEKQRLRALARARHEADDRAGAEAHDTLKRVDTALAECRRERSRQRQRRLFRDHTWTPAKTTKNLFRRISCIFSDNLVPSLRPPEGCPVRGIHEKSETFADAWAPILQGAIPSSEVISQVADWMPTQPGDSDTDVLADNNFITEEAVAAALKECKADKSCGPDRLGNDWYLDFAEMLIPVQTRLYKLWYETGEFPACRGEYFLSKENRRQLKPSQLSSVGPSKY
;
A
#
# COMPACT_ATOMS: atom_id res chain seq x y z
N MET A 1 -14.04 -17.17 -25.94
CA MET A 1 -14.70 -15.98 -26.52
C MET A 1 -15.41 -15.24 -25.40
N LYS A 2 -14.88 -14.11 -24.93
CA LYS A 2 -15.51 -13.30 -23.87
C LYS A 2 -16.30 -12.18 -24.54
N MET A 3 -17.58 -12.07 -24.16
CA MET A 3 -18.54 -11.08 -24.68
C MET A 3 -17.91 -9.68 -24.72
N LEU A 4 -17.98 -9.06 -25.89
CA LEU A 4 -17.72 -7.63 -26.02
C LEU A 4 -18.74 -6.89 -25.16
N ASP A 5 -18.24 -6.09 -24.24
CA ASP A 5 -18.98 -5.23 -23.32
C ASP A 5 -20.06 -4.43 -24.09
N GLY A 6 -21.33 -4.50 -23.67
CA GLY A 6 -22.48 -3.98 -24.42
C GLY A 6 -22.36 -2.49 -24.79
N SER A 7 -21.61 -1.73 -24.00
CA SER A 7 -21.31 -0.33 -24.29
C SER A 7 -20.47 -0.13 -25.57
N PHE A 8 -19.63 -1.10 -25.95
CA PHE A 8 -18.83 -1.04 -27.17
C PHE A 8 -19.67 -1.33 -28.42
N MET A 9 -20.59 -2.29 -28.34
CA MET A 9 -21.58 -2.53 -29.40
C MET A 9 -22.44 -1.29 -29.61
N MET A 10 -22.90 -0.63 -28.54
CA MET A 10 -23.70 0.60 -28.65
C MET A 10 -22.92 1.76 -29.30
N ILE A 11 -21.62 1.88 -29.05
CA ILE A 11 -20.78 2.91 -29.71
C ILE A 11 -20.58 2.59 -31.19
N ILE A 12 -20.37 1.32 -31.56
CA ILE A 12 -20.27 0.90 -32.97
C ILE A 12 -21.60 1.11 -33.70
N ILE A 13 -22.72 0.75 -33.05
CA ILE A 13 -24.06 0.96 -33.61
C ILE A 13 -24.34 2.45 -33.78
N ALA A 14 -24.08 3.28 -32.76
CA ALA A 14 -24.25 4.72 -32.86
C ALA A 14 -23.37 5.33 -33.96
N PHE A 15 -22.11 4.89 -34.08
CA PHE A 15 -21.19 5.33 -35.14
C PHE A 15 -21.68 4.93 -36.54
N ASN A 16 -22.19 3.72 -36.71
CA ASN A 16 -22.76 3.27 -37.98
C ASN A 16 -24.06 4.01 -38.33
N ILE A 17 -24.90 4.31 -37.34
CA ILE A 17 -26.11 5.13 -37.53
C ILE A 17 -25.73 6.55 -37.98
N THR A 18 -24.74 7.18 -37.34
CA THR A 18 -24.28 8.52 -37.73
C THR A 18 -23.62 8.53 -39.12
N LEU A 19 -22.90 7.47 -39.50
CA LEU A 19 -22.37 7.34 -40.87
C LEU A 19 -23.48 7.17 -41.92
N MET A 20 -24.54 6.42 -41.59
CA MET A 20 -25.71 6.28 -42.45
C MET A 20 -26.48 7.60 -42.59
N GLU A 21 -26.68 8.36 -41.51
CA GLU A 21 -27.37 9.66 -41.55
C GLU A 21 -26.59 10.74 -42.32
N LEU A 22 -25.26 10.63 -42.39
CA LEU A 22 -24.40 11.51 -43.20
C LEU A 22 -24.39 11.13 -44.70
N GLY A 23 -25.16 10.11 -45.11
CA GLY A 23 -25.27 9.70 -46.52
C GLY A 23 -24.10 8.88 -47.04
N TRP A 24 -23.22 8.38 -46.16
CA TRP A 24 -22.08 7.55 -46.54
C TRP A 24 -22.56 6.10 -46.70
N HIS A 25 -23.05 5.75 -47.88
CA HIS A 25 -23.36 4.36 -48.20
C HIS A 25 -22.07 3.54 -48.34
N GLN A 26 -22.08 2.34 -47.76
CA GLN A 26 -20.97 1.37 -47.74
C GLN A 26 -20.54 0.88 -49.15
N ALA A 27 -21.21 1.31 -50.21
CA ALA A 27 -20.99 0.90 -51.60
C ALA A 27 -19.74 1.54 -52.25
N ASP A 28 -19.21 2.66 -51.73
CA ASP A 28 -18.09 3.36 -52.37
C ASP A 28 -16.70 2.78 -52.00
N TRP A 29 -16.64 1.70 -51.22
CA TRP A 29 -15.37 1.15 -50.72
C TRP A 29 -14.88 -0.11 -51.43
N ILE A 30 -15.66 -0.72 -52.35
CA ILE A 30 -15.26 -1.96 -53.03
C ILE A 30 -15.50 -1.87 -54.54
N GLY A 31 -14.44 -1.55 -55.29
CA GLY A 31 -14.37 -1.60 -56.76
C GLY A 31 -14.89 -0.32 -57.43
N GLY A 32 -14.12 0.44 -58.21
CA GLY A 32 -13.37 -0.02 -59.38
C GLY A 32 -14.19 0.28 -60.64
N THR A 33 -13.76 1.31 -61.39
CA THR A 33 -14.25 1.81 -62.71
C THR A 33 -15.60 2.54 -62.75
N LEU A 34 -15.53 3.87 -62.92
CA LEU A 34 -16.64 4.71 -63.41
C LEU A 34 -16.28 5.27 -64.79
N THR A 35 -17.02 4.82 -65.79
CA THR A 35 -17.13 5.46 -67.11
C THR A 35 -18.05 6.66 -67.05
N THR A 36 -17.70 7.72 -67.78
CA THR A 36 -18.45 8.96 -67.95
C THR A 36 -19.75 8.77 -68.73
N LYS A 37 -20.89 9.22 -68.18
CA LYS A 37 -22.05 9.61 -68.99
C LYS A 37 -22.89 10.72 -68.35
N ALA A 38 -22.93 11.80 -69.11
CA ALA A 38 -23.86 12.93 -69.25
C ALA A 38 -25.10 13.08 -68.33
N ASP A 39 -25.22 14.32 -67.85
CA ASP A 39 -26.41 15.19 -67.77
C ASP A 39 -27.76 14.60 -67.35
N CYS A 40 -28.17 14.94 -66.12
CA CYS A 40 -29.51 15.40 -65.80
C CYS A 40 -29.44 16.44 -64.66
N GLY A 41 -29.85 17.66 -64.98
CA GLY A 41 -29.86 18.78 -64.05
C GLY A 41 -30.77 18.54 -62.85
N SER A 42 -30.18 18.54 -61.66
CA SER A 42 -30.86 18.88 -60.42
C SER A 42 -29.86 19.62 -59.53
N ARG A 43 -30.25 20.82 -59.09
CA ARG A 43 -29.47 21.65 -58.15
C ARG A 43 -29.31 20.89 -56.85
N LEU A 44 -28.19 20.18 -56.70
CA LEU A 44 -27.75 19.72 -55.38
C LEU A 44 -27.27 20.95 -54.59
N PRO A 45 -27.69 21.11 -53.34
CA PRO A 45 -27.26 22.22 -52.50
C PRO A 45 -25.74 22.15 -52.34
N HIS A 46 -25.08 23.29 -52.49
CA HIS A 46 -23.65 23.49 -52.33
C HIS A 46 -23.25 23.17 -50.88
N TRP A 47 -23.10 21.88 -50.56
CA TRP A 47 -22.62 21.42 -49.26
C TRP A 47 -21.20 21.92 -49.07
N ASN A 48 -21.02 22.77 -48.07
CA ASN A 48 -19.75 23.37 -47.71
C ASN A 48 -18.74 22.26 -47.36
N GLN A 49 -17.83 21.98 -48.29
CA GLN A 49 -16.72 21.02 -48.12
C GLN A 49 -15.88 21.32 -46.87
N HIS A 50 -15.84 22.59 -46.46
CA HIS A 50 -15.20 23.07 -45.23
C HIS A 50 -15.88 22.58 -43.94
N GLN A 51 -17.20 22.36 -43.95
CA GLN A 51 -17.97 21.93 -42.78
C GLN A 51 -17.80 20.41 -42.54
N SER A 52 -17.69 19.61 -43.61
CA SER A 52 -17.43 18.17 -43.54
C SER A 52 -16.03 17.84 -42.97
N GLN A 53 -15.00 18.62 -43.33
CA GLN A 53 -13.65 18.45 -42.77
C GLN A 53 -13.56 18.81 -41.27
N GLN A 54 -14.31 19.83 -40.83
CA GLN A 54 -14.35 20.18 -39.41
C GLN A 54 -15.07 19.12 -38.57
N GLN A 55 -16.19 18.58 -39.07
CA GLN A 55 -16.94 17.53 -38.37
C GLN A 55 -16.13 16.22 -38.23
N THR A 56 -15.44 15.78 -39.29
CA THR A 56 -14.57 14.60 -39.24
C THR A 56 -13.42 14.77 -38.24
N THR A 57 -12.78 15.94 -38.21
CA THR A 57 -11.69 16.23 -37.26
C THR A 57 -12.16 16.16 -35.79
N VAL A 58 -13.34 16.71 -35.50
CA VAL A 58 -13.92 16.67 -34.15
C VAL A 58 -14.26 15.23 -33.74
N VAL A 59 -14.84 14.42 -34.63
CA VAL A 59 -15.16 13.02 -34.38
C VAL A 59 -13.88 12.20 -34.11
N PHE A 60 -12.83 12.37 -34.93
CA PHE A 60 -11.54 11.71 -34.69
C PHE A 60 -10.90 12.12 -33.36
N PHE A 61 -10.98 13.40 -33.00
CA PHE A 61 -10.46 13.89 -31.72
C PHE A 61 -11.21 13.28 -30.53
N ILE A 62 -12.53 13.13 -30.61
CA ILE A 62 -13.35 12.49 -29.58
C ILE A 62 -13.00 11.01 -29.46
N ILE A 63 -12.98 10.27 -30.57
CA ILE A 63 -12.63 8.84 -30.60
C ILE A 63 -11.22 8.60 -30.03
N PHE A 64 -10.25 9.42 -30.41
CA PHE A 64 -8.88 9.29 -29.93
C PHE A 64 -8.75 9.60 -28.42
N ASN A 65 -9.49 10.57 -27.90
CA ASN A 65 -9.52 10.86 -26.46
C ASN A 65 -10.24 9.76 -25.66
N LEU A 66 -11.31 9.16 -26.20
CA LEU A 66 -11.99 8.02 -25.59
C LEU A 66 -11.07 6.78 -25.56
N LEU A 67 -10.35 6.50 -26.67
CA LEU A 67 -9.36 5.42 -26.74
C LEU A 67 -8.19 5.65 -25.75
N LYS A 68 -7.66 6.87 -25.64
CA LYS A 68 -6.64 7.22 -24.64
C LYS A 68 -7.12 6.98 -23.21
N THR A 69 -8.38 7.31 -22.92
CA THR A 69 -9.00 7.12 -21.61
C THR A 69 -9.16 5.63 -21.29
N ARG A 70 -9.59 4.82 -22.27
CA ARG A 70 -9.72 3.37 -22.14
C ARG A 70 -8.37 2.66 -21.99
N VAL A 71 -7.35 3.03 -22.75
CA VAL A 71 -5.97 2.50 -22.58
C VAL A 71 -5.42 2.84 -21.18
N ARG A 72 -5.72 4.03 -20.65
CA ARG A 72 -5.36 4.41 -19.27
C ARG A 72 -6.14 3.61 -18.22
N TYR A 73 -7.44 3.38 -18.44
CA TYR A 73 -8.29 2.56 -17.58
C TYR A 73 -7.78 1.10 -17.51
N LEU A 74 -7.45 0.50 -18.66
CA LEU A 74 -6.89 -0.85 -18.75
C LEU A 74 -5.50 -0.97 -18.09
N ARG A 75 -4.65 0.06 -18.20
CA ARG A 75 -3.38 0.12 -17.44
C ARG A 75 -3.62 0.20 -15.93
N ASN A 76 -4.67 0.89 -15.48
CA ASN A 76 -5.02 0.99 -14.07
C ASN A 76 -5.62 -0.32 -13.51
N GLN A 77 -6.42 -1.05 -14.28
CA GLN A 77 -6.88 -2.39 -13.89
C GLN A 77 -5.70 -3.35 -13.64
N LYS A 78 -4.63 -3.27 -14.46
CA LYS A 78 -3.40 -4.05 -14.22
C LYS A 78 -2.75 -3.73 -12.86
N CYS A 79 -2.87 -2.51 -12.33
CA CYS A 79 -2.32 -2.17 -11.00
C CYS A 79 -3.14 -2.72 -9.83
N ILE A 80 -4.47 -2.74 -9.94
CA ILE A 80 -5.36 -3.34 -8.94
C ILE A 80 -5.19 -4.88 -8.94
N HIS A 81 -5.15 -5.47 -10.13
CA HIS A 81 -4.90 -6.91 -10.29
C HIS A 81 -3.52 -7.33 -9.75
N ARG A 82 -2.49 -6.49 -9.90
CA ARG A 82 -1.16 -6.74 -9.32
C ARG A 82 -1.15 -6.75 -7.78
N ARG A 83 -1.94 -5.88 -7.13
CA ARG A 83 -2.09 -5.89 -5.66
C ARG A 83 -2.83 -7.14 -5.18
N SER A 84 -3.91 -7.50 -5.87
CA SER A 84 -4.64 -8.75 -5.61
C SER A 84 -3.73 -9.97 -5.79
N SER A 85 -2.94 -10.04 -6.87
CA SER A 85 -2.01 -11.15 -7.11
C SER A 85 -0.87 -11.25 -6.07
N GLN A 86 -0.30 -10.11 -5.65
CA GLN A 86 0.71 -10.08 -4.60
C GLN A 86 0.12 -10.54 -3.26
N TRP A 87 -1.08 -10.03 -2.91
CA TRP A 87 -1.79 -10.44 -1.71
C TRP A 87 -2.08 -11.95 -1.73
N MET A 88 -2.59 -12.50 -2.83
CA MET A 88 -2.86 -13.94 -2.94
C MET A 88 -1.58 -14.78 -2.79
N THR A 89 -0.44 -14.32 -3.30
CA THR A 89 0.83 -15.03 -3.13
C THR A 89 1.29 -15.02 -1.67
N GLN A 90 1.11 -13.89 -0.99
CA GLN A 90 1.41 -13.76 0.44
C GLN A 90 0.43 -14.59 1.28
N LYS A 91 -0.87 -14.54 0.98
CA LYS A 91 -1.93 -15.30 1.66
C LYS A 91 -1.64 -16.79 1.62
N LYS A 92 -1.37 -17.35 0.44
CA LYS A 92 -0.99 -18.77 0.27
C LYS A 92 0.28 -19.15 1.02
N CYS A 93 1.25 -18.22 1.10
CA CYS A 93 2.46 -18.46 1.89
C CYS A 93 2.09 -18.58 3.36
N VAL A 94 1.34 -17.64 3.92
CA VAL A 94 0.93 -17.65 5.33
C VAL A 94 0.08 -18.88 5.66
N GLU A 95 -0.92 -19.20 4.82
CA GLU A 95 -1.75 -20.39 4.99
C GLU A 95 -0.94 -21.69 5.03
N ARG A 96 0.10 -21.80 4.21
CA ARG A 96 1.00 -22.97 4.24
C ARG A 96 1.78 -23.01 5.54
N GLU A 97 2.46 -21.93 5.93
CA GLU A 97 3.26 -21.94 7.16
C GLU A 97 2.38 -22.17 8.40
N LEU A 98 1.14 -21.66 8.43
CA LEU A 98 0.18 -21.92 9.52
C LEU A 98 -0.24 -23.39 9.57
N ARG A 99 -0.51 -24.03 8.42
CA ARG A 99 -0.81 -25.46 8.38
C ARG A 99 0.38 -26.31 8.82
N ASP A 100 1.58 -25.94 8.40
CA ASP A 100 2.80 -26.65 8.79
C ASP A 100 3.05 -26.51 10.31
N PHE A 101 2.82 -25.31 10.87
CA PHE A 101 2.88 -25.07 12.31
C PHE A 101 1.83 -25.88 13.07
N GLN A 102 0.58 -25.85 12.62
CA GLN A 102 -0.52 -26.61 13.23
C GLN A 102 -0.22 -28.11 13.20
N GLY A 103 0.18 -28.66 12.05
CA GLY A 103 0.52 -30.08 11.94
C GLY A 103 1.68 -30.50 12.84
N ARG A 104 2.69 -29.64 13.02
CA ARG A 104 3.78 -29.86 13.98
C ARG A 104 3.28 -29.83 15.42
N PHE A 105 2.45 -28.84 15.74
CA PHE A 105 1.86 -28.66 17.06
C PHE A 105 0.98 -29.87 17.46
N ASP A 106 0.23 -30.41 16.49
CA ASP A 106 -0.61 -31.60 16.65
C ASP A 106 0.22 -32.87 16.90
N ALA A 107 1.32 -33.03 16.16
CA ALA A 107 2.15 -34.23 16.22
C ALA A 107 3.00 -34.32 17.50
N GLU A 108 3.61 -33.21 17.92
CA GLU A 108 4.58 -33.21 19.01
C GLU A 108 3.95 -32.90 20.38
N SER A 109 2.77 -32.28 20.43
CA SER A 109 2.06 -31.91 21.67
C SER A 109 2.98 -31.26 22.72
N PRO A 110 3.58 -30.09 22.40
CA PRO A 110 4.57 -29.45 23.26
C PRO A 110 3.99 -29.06 24.63
N ASN A 111 4.85 -28.99 25.65
CA ASN A 111 4.50 -28.32 26.91
C ASN A 111 4.36 -26.80 26.71
N ALA A 112 3.88 -26.08 27.74
CA ALA A 112 3.58 -24.66 27.63
C ALA A 112 4.80 -23.78 27.27
N ALA A 113 5.94 -23.97 27.93
CA ALA A 113 7.19 -23.29 27.63
C ALA A 113 7.66 -23.54 26.18
N GLU A 114 7.56 -24.79 25.71
CA GLU A 114 7.88 -25.15 24.34
C GLU A 114 6.93 -24.48 23.34
N ALA A 115 5.62 -24.54 23.60
CA ALA A 115 4.59 -23.91 22.78
C ALA A 115 4.79 -22.40 22.69
N ALA A 116 5.12 -21.74 23.80
CA ALA A 116 5.42 -20.32 23.87
C ALA A 116 6.61 -19.96 22.97
N ARG A 117 7.73 -20.69 23.09
CA ARG A 117 8.91 -20.53 22.23
C ARG A 117 8.59 -20.77 20.77
N TRP A 118 7.90 -21.87 20.46
CA TRP A 118 7.55 -22.23 19.08
C TRP A 118 6.64 -21.19 18.43
N TRP A 119 5.70 -20.62 19.18
CA TRP A 119 4.84 -19.56 18.68
C TRP A 119 5.63 -18.28 18.33
N ASP A 120 6.58 -17.89 19.18
CA ASP A 120 7.45 -16.73 18.91
C ASP A 120 8.39 -16.98 17.72
N GLU A 121 9.01 -18.16 17.67
CA GLU A 121 9.84 -18.58 16.52
C GLU A 121 9.03 -18.61 15.22
N PHE A 122 7.81 -19.15 15.28
CA PHE A 122 6.89 -19.19 14.15
C PHE A 122 6.56 -17.79 13.65
N LYS A 123 6.13 -16.86 14.53
CA LYS A 123 5.83 -15.47 14.15
C LYS A 123 7.06 -14.81 13.53
N ALA A 124 8.25 -14.96 14.13
CA ALA A 124 9.49 -14.41 13.60
C ALA A 124 9.82 -14.96 12.20
N HIS A 125 9.69 -16.28 12.02
CA HIS A 125 9.88 -16.96 10.74
C HIS A 125 8.89 -16.48 9.68
N LEU A 126 7.61 -16.37 10.05
CA LEU A 126 6.52 -15.98 9.18
C LEU A 126 6.73 -14.57 8.61
N ILE A 127 7.17 -13.62 9.43
CA ILE A 127 7.50 -12.26 8.98
C ILE A 127 8.59 -12.29 7.92
N VAL A 128 9.64 -13.09 8.12
CA VAL A 128 10.73 -13.24 7.14
C VAL A 128 10.18 -13.79 5.83
N LYS A 129 9.36 -14.84 5.87
CA LYS A 129 8.71 -15.43 4.69
C LYS A 129 7.79 -14.46 3.97
N MET A 130 6.96 -13.70 4.70
CA MET A 130 6.11 -12.65 4.15
C MET A 130 6.94 -11.55 3.46
N LEU A 131 8.05 -11.13 4.05
CA LEU A 131 8.96 -10.14 3.46
C LEU A 131 9.67 -10.68 2.22
N GLN A 132 10.11 -11.94 2.23
CA GLN A 132 10.71 -12.61 1.09
C GLN A 132 9.70 -12.76 -0.06
N SER A 133 8.49 -13.22 0.23
CA SER A 133 7.38 -13.33 -0.73
C SER A 133 7.08 -11.98 -1.37
N ASN A 134 6.97 -10.92 -0.55
CA ASN A 134 6.78 -9.55 -1.02
C ASN A 134 7.96 -9.06 -1.88
N THR A 135 9.18 -9.39 -1.50
CA THR A 135 10.39 -9.03 -2.27
C THR A 135 10.43 -9.74 -3.61
N THR A 136 10.15 -11.04 -3.64
CA THR A 136 10.08 -11.85 -4.85
C THR A 136 8.97 -11.35 -5.78
N ALA A 137 7.77 -11.07 -5.24
CA ALA A 137 6.68 -10.47 -5.99
C ALA A 137 7.10 -9.12 -6.60
N ARG A 138 7.77 -8.26 -5.83
CA ARG A 138 8.32 -6.98 -6.32
C ARG A 138 9.41 -7.16 -7.39
N ARG A 139 10.26 -8.19 -7.28
CA ARG A 139 11.30 -8.51 -8.28
C ARG A 139 10.70 -8.97 -9.60
N LYS A 140 9.59 -9.72 -9.57
CA LYS A 140 8.84 -10.13 -10.76
C LYS A 140 8.16 -8.96 -11.48
N LEU A 141 8.00 -7.80 -10.82
CA LEU A 141 7.47 -6.61 -11.48
C LEU A 141 8.48 -6.09 -12.50
N THR A 142 8.09 -6.12 -13.77
CA THR A 142 8.81 -5.49 -14.88
C THR A 142 8.19 -4.15 -15.24
N ASN A 143 8.99 -3.29 -15.88
CA ASN A 143 8.57 -1.98 -16.40
C ASN A 143 7.94 -1.05 -15.33
N THR A 144 8.46 -1.11 -14.09
CA THR A 144 8.06 -0.14 -13.06
C THR A 144 8.69 1.22 -13.34
N TYR A 145 8.04 2.32 -12.94
CA TYR A 145 8.63 3.67 -13.06
C TYR A 145 10.03 3.74 -12.43
N ARG A 146 10.27 3.04 -11.31
CA ARG A 146 11.59 3.00 -10.67
C ARG A 146 12.64 2.33 -11.57
N GLN A 147 12.30 1.23 -12.23
CA GLN A 147 13.19 0.56 -13.18
C GLN A 147 13.41 1.40 -14.43
N ILE A 148 12.35 1.99 -14.99
CA ILE A 148 12.43 2.84 -16.19
C ILE A 148 13.32 4.05 -15.90
N ILE A 149 13.09 4.77 -14.79
CA ILE A 149 13.92 5.91 -14.38
C ILE A 149 15.38 5.50 -14.21
N ARG A 150 15.66 4.39 -13.50
CA ARG A 150 17.05 3.90 -13.34
C ARG A 150 17.72 3.56 -14.68
N ARG A 151 16.99 2.97 -15.63
CA ARG A 151 17.51 2.66 -16.97
C ARG A 151 17.80 3.94 -17.75
N LEU A 152 16.89 4.92 -17.71
CA LEU A 152 17.07 6.23 -18.34
C LEU A 152 18.24 7.00 -17.71
N GLU A 153 18.39 6.98 -16.39
CA GLU A 153 19.53 7.60 -15.69
C GLU A 153 20.87 6.98 -16.12
N LYS A 154 20.93 5.65 -16.27
CA LYS A 154 22.12 4.96 -16.80
C LYS A 154 22.38 5.32 -18.26
N GLN A 155 21.36 5.44 -19.09
CA GLN A 155 21.49 5.89 -20.48
C GLN A 155 21.97 7.34 -20.56
N ARG A 156 21.45 8.21 -19.71
CA ARG A 156 21.85 9.62 -19.59
C ARG A 156 23.33 9.75 -19.27
N LEU A 157 23.82 8.99 -18.28
CA LEU A 157 25.24 8.99 -17.91
C LEU A 157 26.14 8.54 -19.07
N ARG A 158 25.72 7.53 -19.84
CA ARG A 158 26.46 7.06 -21.02
C ARG A 158 26.47 8.11 -22.15
N ALA A 159 25.32 8.73 -22.44
CA ALA A 159 25.23 9.78 -23.45
C ALA A 159 26.08 11.00 -23.07
N LEU A 160 26.06 11.38 -21.79
CA LEU A 160 26.88 12.48 -21.25
C LEU A 160 28.38 12.18 -21.33
N ALA A 161 28.80 10.94 -21.07
CA ALA A 161 30.20 10.55 -21.24
C ALA A 161 30.67 10.62 -22.70
N ARG A 162 29.84 10.15 -23.66
CA ARG A 162 30.14 10.25 -25.10
C ARG A 162 30.19 11.69 -25.59
N ALA A 163 29.20 12.50 -25.21
CA ALA A 163 29.15 13.92 -25.55
C ALA A 163 30.36 14.72 -25.06
N ARG A 164 31.00 14.28 -23.97
CA ARG A 164 32.24 14.88 -23.46
C ARG A 164 33.49 14.41 -24.19
N HIS A 165 33.52 13.15 -24.66
CA HIS A 165 34.68 12.57 -25.34
C HIS A 165 34.76 12.94 -26.82
N GLU A 166 33.63 13.15 -27.49
CA GLU A 166 33.52 13.31 -28.95
C GLU A 166 33.09 14.75 -29.32
N ALA A 167 33.43 15.74 -28.49
CA ALA A 167 32.82 17.08 -28.52
C ALA A 167 32.90 17.82 -29.88
N ASP A 168 33.95 17.58 -30.66
CA ASP A 168 34.20 18.28 -31.94
C ASP A 168 33.76 17.49 -33.18
N ASP A 169 33.26 16.26 -33.00
CA ASP A 169 32.86 15.38 -34.11
C ASP A 169 31.34 15.33 -34.30
N ARG A 170 30.91 14.89 -35.50
CA ARG A 170 29.50 14.56 -35.80
C ARG A 170 28.90 13.59 -34.76
N ALA A 171 29.73 12.74 -34.17
CA ALA A 171 29.38 11.83 -33.10
C ALA A 171 29.01 12.57 -31.79
N GLY A 172 29.68 13.68 -31.46
CA GLY A 172 29.35 14.55 -30.32
C GLY A 172 28.00 15.25 -30.47
N ALA A 173 27.65 15.67 -31.69
CA ALA A 173 26.33 16.24 -31.99
C ALA A 173 25.20 15.22 -31.78
N GLU A 174 25.40 13.98 -32.27
CA GLU A 174 24.45 12.88 -32.06
C GLU A 174 24.32 12.49 -30.57
N ALA A 175 25.43 12.53 -29.82
CA ALA A 175 25.44 12.28 -28.39
C ALA A 175 24.66 13.35 -27.60
N HIS A 176 24.76 14.63 -27.99
CA HIS A 176 23.98 15.73 -27.42
C HIS A 176 22.47 15.58 -27.68
N ASP A 177 22.08 15.22 -28.90
CA ASP A 177 20.68 14.96 -29.24
C ASP A 177 20.13 13.75 -28.48
N THR A 178 20.93 12.70 -28.33
CA THR A 178 20.59 11.54 -27.50
C THR A 178 20.39 11.95 -26.04
N LEU A 179 21.28 12.79 -25.49
CA LEU A 179 21.15 13.30 -24.13
C LEU A 179 19.85 14.09 -23.94
N LYS A 180 19.53 15.00 -24.87
CA LYS A 180 18.26 15.76 -24.85
C LYS A 180 17.05 14.82 -24.86
N ARG A 181 17.02 13.82 -25.75
CA ARG A 181 15.93 12.83 -25.82
C ARG A 181 15.77 12.06 -24.51
N VAL A 182 16.88 11.61 -23.91
CA VAL A 182 16.85 10.89 -22.63
C VAL A 182 16.36 11.79 -21.49
N ASP A 183 16.79 13.06 -21.44
CA ASP A 183 16.35 14.02 -20.44
C ASP A 183 14.85 14.33 -20.56
N THR A 184 14.34 14.52 -21.79
CA THR A 184 12.89 14.67 -22.04
C THR A 184 12.12 13.44 -21.56
N ALA A 185 12.57 12.23 -21.92
CA ALA A 185 11.92 10.99 -21.51
C ALA A 185 11.93 10.80 -19.98
N LEU A 186 13.02 11.18 -19.32
CA LEU A 186 13.16 11.12 -17.87
C LEU A 186 12.24 12.14 -17.17
N ALA A 187 12.15 13.36 -17.69
CA ALA A 187 11.22 14.38 -17.20
C ALA A 187 9.76 13.95 -17.38
N GLU A 188 9.39 13.39 -18.54
CA GLU A 188 8.05 12.84 -18.77
C GLU A 188 7.75 11.67 -17.83
N CYS A 189 8.68 10.73 -17.66
CA CYS A 189 8.53 9.58 -16.77
C CYS A 189 8.34 10.02 -15.31
N ARG A 190 9.09 11.02 -14.84
CA ARG A 190 8.95 11.60 -13.49
C ARG A 190 7.61 12.34 -13.31
N ARG A 191 7.18 13.12 -14.32
CA ARG A 191 5.86 13.78 -14.32
C ARG A 191 4.73 12.77 -14.26
N GLU A 192 4.79 11.73 -15.09
CA GLU A 192 3.75 10.69 -15.10
C GLU A 192 3.71 9.92 -13.78
N ARG A 193 4.88 9.55 -13.22
CA ARG A 193 4.95 8.93 -11.89
C ARG A 193 4.31 9.82 -10.82
N SER A 194 4.58 11.12 -10.85
CA SER A 194 4.03 12.09 -9.90
C SER A 194 2.52 12.24 -10.06
N ARG A 195 2.03 12.35 -11.30
CA ARG A 195 0.60 12.38 -11.63
C ARG A 195 -0.12 11.12 -11.18
N GLN A 196 0.45 9.95 -11.42
CA GLN A 196 -0.13 8.68 -10.96
C GLN A 196 -0.14 8.58 -9.44
N ARG A 197 0.94 9.02 -8.77
CA ARG A 197 0.98 9.10 -7.32
C ARG A 197 -0.15 10.00 -6.84
N GLN A 198 -0.26 11.23 -7.35
CA GLN A 198 -1.29 12.20 -6.98
C GLN A 198 -2.71 11.65 -7.21
N ARG A 199 -3.00 11.05 -8.37
CA ARG A 199 -4.30 10.41 -8.64
C ARG A 199 -4.61 9.29 -7.66
N ARG A 200 -3.63 8.44 -7.37
CA ARG A 200 -3.77 7.40 -6.36
C ARG A 200 -4.04 8.04 -5.00
N LEU A 201 -3.36 9.12 -4.64
CA LEU A 201 -3.62 9.83 -3.40
C LEU A 201 -5.07 10.34 -3.38
N PHE A 202 -5.51 11.07 -4.40
CA PHE A 202 -6.90 11.52 -4.47
C PHE A 202 -7.88 10.36 -4.31
N ARG A 203 -7.76 9.29 -5.10
CA ARG A 203 -8.68 8.15 -4.98
C ARG A 203 -8.63 7.48 -3.60
N ASP A 204 -7.43 7.27 -3.06
CA ASP A 204 -7.25 6.62 -1.77
C ASP A 204 -7.82 7.53 -0.63
N HIS A 205 -7.88 8.86 -0.80
CA HIS A 205 -8.30 9.84 0.24
C HIS A 205 -9.61 10.60 -0.02
N THR A 206 -10.19 10.51 -1.21
CA THR A 206 -11.54 11.04 -1.46
C THR A 206 -12.49 10.27 -0.55
N TRP A 207 -13.20 11.02 0.29
CA TRP A 207 -14.22 10.44 1.15
C TRP A 207 -15.28 9.77 0.28
N THR A 208 -15.70 8.59 0.70
CA THR A 208 -16.81 7.84 0.10
C THR A 208 -17.65 7.33 1.26
N PRO A 209 -18.97 7.14 1.12
CA PRO A 209 -19.82 6.63 2.20
C PRO A 209 -19.31 5.33 2.84
N ALA A 210 -18.61 4.48 2.07
CA ALA A 210 -17.99 3.24 2.55
C ALA A 210 -16.67 3.42 3.33
N LYS A 211 -16.15 4.65 3.49
CA LYS A 211 -14.89 4.93 4.20
C LYS A 211 -15.19 5.57 5.55
N THR A 212 -14.53 5.06 6.59
CA THR A 212 -14.58 5.66 7.93
C THR A 212 -13.87 7.02 7.94
N THR A 213 -14.34 7.95 8.79
CA THR A 213 -13.70 9.25 9.04
C THR A 213 -12.25 9.08 9.52
N LYS A 214 -11.95 8.02 10.27
CA LYS A 214 -10.57 7.64 10.65
C LYS A 214 -9.63 7.51 9.45
N ASN A 215 -10.08 6.90 8.35
CA ASN A 215 -9.26 6.75 7.13
C ASN A 215 -9.01 8.08 6.41
N LEU A 216 -9.93 9.04 6.54
CA LEU A 216 -9.75 10.41 6.07
C LEU A 216 -8.74 11.17 6.96
N PHE A 217 -8.91 11.14 8.27
CA PHE A 217 -8.10 11.90 9.24
C PHE A 217 -6.70 11.34 9.48
N ARG A 218 -6.48 10.02 9.33
CA ARG A 218 -5.16 9.36 9.43
C ARG A 218 -4.08 10.04 8.59
N ARG A 219 -4.47 10.82 7.57
CA ARG A 219 -3.55 11.45 6.65
C ARG A 219 -3.57 12.97 6.63
N ILE A 220 -4.63 13.64 7.10
CA ILE A 220 -4.61 15.10 7.28
C ILE A 220 -3.45 15.51 8.19
N SER A 221 -3.14 14.70 9.22
CA SER A 221 -1.99 14.88 10.11
C SER A 221 -0.61 14.70 9.45
N CYS A 222 -0.51 14.22 8.21
CA CYS A 222 0.79 13.94 7.54
C CYS A 222 0.92 14.54 6.13
N ILE A 223 -0.16 15.09 5.54
CA ILE A 223 -0.17 15.60 4.15
C ILE A 223 0.13 17.09 4.08
N PHE A 224 -0.40 17.87 5.01
CA PHE A 224 -0.18 19.31 5.04
C PHE A 224 1.15 19.53 5.74
N SER A 225 2.21 19.52 4.93
CA SER A 225 3.56 19.96 5.33
C SER A 225 3.60 21.40 5.84
N ASP A 226 2.46 22.07 5.86
CA ASP A 226 1.99 23.11 6.77
C ASP A 226 2.09 22.62 8.23
N ASN A 227 3.25 22.07 8.61
CA ASN A 227 3.66 21.85 10.00
C ASN A 227 3.97 23.21 10.65
N LEU A 228 3.12 24.23 10.41
CA LEU A 228 2.88 25.27 11.39
C LEU A 228 2.13 24.60 12.55
N VAL A 229 2.81 23.66 13.21
CA VAL A 229 2.56 23.38 14.61
C VAL A 229 2.80 24.73 15.27
N PRO A 230 1.78 25.35 15.89
CA PRO A 230 1.97 26.57 16.65
C PRO A 230 3.22 26.41 17.51
N SER A 231 4.07 27.44 17.55
CA SER A 231 5.29 27.43 18.34
C SER A 231 4.92 26.94 19.74
N LEU A 232 5.41 25.74 20.12
CA LEU A 232 5.16 25.22 21.44
C LEU A 232 5.84 26.18 22.40
N ARG A 233 5.04 26.81 23.26
CA ARG A 233 5.60 27.61 24.34
C ARG A 233 6.08 26.65 25.41
N PRO A 234 7.34 26.75 25.86
CA PRO A 234 7.78 25.96 26.99
C PRO A 234 6.91 26.28 28.21
N PRO A 235 6.64 25.30 29.08
CA PRO A 235 6.03 25.55 30.39
C PRO A 235 6.84 26.58 31.18
N GLU A 236 6.18 27.28 32.10
CA GLU A 236 6.83 28.26 32.96
C GLU A 236 7.94 27.59 33.78
N GLY A 237 9.16 28.13 33.73
CA GLY A 237 10.35 27.56 34.38
C GLY A 237 11.16 26.56 33.55
N CYS A 238 10.69 26.12 32.39
CA CYS A 238 11.46 25.24 31.49
C CYS A 238 12.35 26.06 30.52
N PRO A 239 13.53 25.54 30.14
CA PRO A 239 14.41 26.22 29.19
C PRO A 239 13.75 26.35 27.81
N VAL A 240 13.94 27.50 27.15
CA VAL A 240 13.48 27.72 25.78
C VAL A 240 14.33 26.87 24.83
N ARG A 241 13.70 25.87 24.22
CA ARG A 241 14.34 24.93 23.28
C ARG A 241 14.30 25.45 21.85
N GLY A 242 15.22 24.95 21.00
CA GLY A 242 15.29 25.31 19.59
C GLY A 242 14.10 24.82 18.75
N ILE A 243 13.89 25.38 17.56
CA ILE A 243 12.73 25.02 16.69
C ILE A 243 12.72 23.55 16.23
N HIS A 244 13.87 22.86 16.33
CA HIS A 244 14.05 21.45 16.02
C HIS A 244 13.94 20.53 17.26
N GLU A 245 13.86 21.09 18.46
CA GLU A 245 13.82 20.39 19.76
C GLU A 245 12.38 20.31 20.31
N LYS A 246 11.36 20.35 19.43
CA LYS A 246 9.95 20.31 19.83
C LYS A 246 9.59 19.07 20.64
N SER A 247 10.27 17.94 20.40
CA SER A 247 10.10 16.73 21.20
C SER A 247 10.53 16.93 22.65
N GLU A 248 11.60 17.69 22.89
CA GLU A 248 12.08 18.02 24.23
C GLU A 248 11.13 19.00 24.93
N THR A 249 10.59 20.01 24.22
CA THR A 249 9.55 20.89 24.79
C THR A 249 8.28 20.12 25.19
N PHE A 250 7.90 19.11 24.40
CA PHE A 250 6.82 18.19 24.79
C PHE A 250 7.22 17.34 25.99
N ALA A 251 8.44 16.78 26.01
CA ALA A 251 8.93 15.99 27.14
C ALA A 251 8.94 16.83 28.44
N ASP A 252 9.43 18.07 28.39
CA ASP A 252 9.45 19.01 29.51
C ASP A 252 8.02 19.31 30.03
N ALA A 253 7.04 19.48 29.13
CA ALA A 253 5.64 19.71 29.51
C ALA A 253 4.95 18.47 30.10
N TRP A 254 5.34 17.28 29.65
CA TRP A 254 4.78 16.01 30.12
C TRP A 254 5.54 15.43 31.31
N ALA A 255 6.79 15.83 31.56
CA ALA A 255 7.61 15.31 32.64
C ALA A 255 6.94 15.47 34.02
N PRO A 256 6.32 16.60 34.39
CA PRO A 256 5.60 16.70 35.66
C PRO A 256 4.39 15.74 35.76
N ILE A 257 3.78 15.39 34.62
CA ILE A 257 2.62 14.49 34.56
C ILE A 257 3.07 13.02 34.61
N LEU A 258 4.11 12.66 33.87
CA LEU A 258 4.59 11.28 33.70
C LEU A 258 5.65 10.88 34.73
N GLN A 259 6.40 11.85 35.26
CA GLN A 259 7.45 11.71 36.27
C GLN A 259 7.08 12.46 37.55
N GLY A 260 5.79 12.74 37.75
CA GLY A 260 5.29 13.27 39.02
C GLY A 260 5.79 12.44 40.20
N ALA A 261 5.83 13.05 41.39
CA ALA A 261 6.23 12.35 42.61
C ALA A 261 5.45 11.03 42.72
N ILE A 262 6.14 9.96 43.10
CA ILE A 262 5.53 8.64 43.30
C ILE A 262 4.30 8.87 44.19
N PRO A 263 3.07 8.57 43.71
CA PRO A 263 1.86 8.82 44.48
C PRO A 263 1.96 8.09 45.82
N SER A 264 1.41 8.68 46.88
CA SER A 264 1.41 8.04 48.19
C SER A 264 0.68 6.70 48.13
N SER A 265 1.04 5.78 49.02
CA SER A 265 0.37 4.49 49.16
C SER A 265 -1.16 4.62 49.25
N GLU A 266 -1.66 5.69 49.88
CA GLU A 266 -3.10 5.97 49.99
C GLU A 266 -3.74 6.35 48.64
N VAL A 267 -3.07 7.17 47.83
CA VAL A 267 -3.57 7.50 46.48
C VAL A 267 -3.57 6.27 45.58
N ILE A 268 -2.53 5.43 45.67
CA ILE A 268 -2.46 4.16 44.94
C ILE A 268 -3.62 3.24 45.38
N SER A 269 -3.85 3.10 46.69
CA SER A 269 -4.96 2.30 47.22
C SER A 269 -6.32 2.85 46.76
N GLN A 270 -6.52 4.16 46.84
CA GLN A 270 -7.77 4.80 46.43
C GLN A 270 -8.06 4.61 44.94
N VAL A 271 -7.05 4.68 44.08
CA VAL A 271 -7.19 4.42 42.64
C VAL A 271 -7.40 2.94 42.37
N ALA A 272 -6.75 2.05 43.12
CA ALA A 272 -7.02 0.61 43.04
C ALA A 272 -8.48 0.30 43.41
N ASP A 273 -9.03 0.99 44.42
CA ASP A 273 -10.44 0.88 44.83
C ASP A 273 -11.44 1.40 43.78
N TRP A 274 -11.00 2.23 42.82
CA TRP A 274 -11.84 2.67 41.70
C TRP A 274 -12.12 1.56 40.69
N MET A 275 -11.31 0.50 40.70
CA MET A 275 -11.58 -0.71 39.94
C MET A 275 -12.31 -1.68 40.87
N PRO A 276 -13.66 -1.74 40.83
CA PRO A 276 -14.39 -2.64 41.71
C PRO A 276 -13.96 -4.07 41.43
N THR A 277 -13.16 -4.66 42.31
CA THR A 277 -12.96 -6.10 42.36
C THR A 277 -14.24 -6.70 42.90
N GLN A 278 -15.21 -7.01 42.04
CA GLN A 278 -16.29 -7.88 42.51
C GLN A 278 -15.67 -9.28 42.77
N PRO A 279 -16.10 -9.99 43.83
CA PRO A 279 -15.71 -11.38 44.01
C PRO A 279 -16.14 -12.20 42.79
N GLY A 280 -15.17 -12.75 42.05
CA GLY A 280 -15.41 -13.47 40.78
C GLY A 280 -15.31 -12.63 39.50
N ASP A 281 -14.96 -11.34 39.61
CA ASP A 281 -14.84 -10.37 38.51
C ASP A 281 -13.38 -9.94 38.28
N SER A 282 -12.43 -10.69 38.86
CA SER A 282 -11.07 -10.62 38.34
C SER A 282 -11.11 -11.32 36.98
N ASP A 283 -11.02 -10.56 35.90
CA ASP A 283 -10.90 -11.10 34.53
C ASP A 283 -9.85 -12.23 34.47
N THR A 284 -8.86 -12.17 35.35
CA THR A 284 -7.84 -13.19 35.58
C THR A 284 -8.38 -14.55 36.06
N ASP A 285 -9.37 -14.59 36.97
CA ASP A 285 -9.95 -15.85 37.45
C ASP A 285 -10.83 -16.51 36.39
N VAL A 286 -11.57 -15.72 35.62
CA VAL A 286 -12.37 -16.20 34.48
C VAL A 286 -11.47 -16.72 33.36
N LEU A 287 -10.35 -16.03 33.08
CA LEU A 287 -9.37 -16.47 32.08
C LEU A 287 -8.52 -17.67 32.55
N ALA A 288 -8.41 -17.91 33.86
CA ALA A 288 -7.75 -19.10 34.41
C ALA A 288 -8.61 -20.36 34.27
N ASP A 289 -9.93 -20.25 34.01
CA ASP A 289 -10.76 -21.40 33.69
C ASP A 289 -10.55 -21.84 32.23
N ASN A 290 -9.89 -22.98 32.05
CA ASN A 290 -9.69 -23.62 30.74
C ASN A 290 -11.01 -23.89 29.97
N ASN A 291 -12.15 -23.97 30.65
CA ASN A 291 -13.45 -24.13 30.01
C ASN A 291 -13.96 -22.85 29.35
N PHE A 292 -13.50 -21.68 29.81
CA PHE A 292 -13.83 -20.38 29.23
C PHE A 292 -13.13 -20.14 27.89
N ILE A 293 -11.93 -20.70 27.71
CA ILE A 293 -11.14 -20.56 26.49
C ILE A 293 -11.67 -21.52 25.41
N THR A 294 -12.78 -21.17 24.76
CA THR A 294 -13.34 -21.92 23.63
C THR A 294 -12.98 -21.30 22.28
N GLU A 295 -13.15 -22.04 21.19
CA GLU A 295 -12.95 -21.50 19.84
C GLU A 295 -13.92 -20.34 19.54
N GLU A 296 -15.15 -20.40 20.06
CA GLU A 296 -16.14 -19.33 19.94
C GLU A 296 -15.69 -18.07 20.68
N ALA A 297 -15.15 -18.21 21.89
CA ALA A 297 -14.61 -17.09 22.67
C ALA A 297 -13.41 -16.45 21.95
N VAL A 298 -12.48 -17.24 21.44
CA VAL A 298 -11.33 -16.75 20.66
C VAL A 298 -11.80 -16.09 19.36
N ALA A 299 -12.79 -16.66 18.67
CA ALA A 299 -13.37 -16.06 17.47
C ALA A 299 -14.04 -14.71 17.77
N ALA A 300 -14.76 -14.59 18.88
CA ALA A 300 -15.37 -13.33 19.34
C ALA A 300 -14.28 -12.29 19.64
N ALA A 301 -13.24 -12.65 20.39
CA ALA A 301 -12.11 -11.77 20.69
C ALA A 301 -11.38 -11.29 19.43
N LEU A 302 -11.15 -12.19 18.45
CA LEU A 302 -10.58 -11.81 17.15
C LEU A 302 -11.50 -10.87 16.38
N LYS A 303 -12.81 -11.06 16.41
CA LYS A 303 -13.78 -10.16 15.75
C LYS A 303 -13.82 -8.77 16.38
N GLU A 304 -13.58 -8.67 17.69
CA GLU A 304 -13.48 -7.39 18.40
C GLU A 304 -12.17 -6.65 18.11
N CYS A 305 -11.14 -7.35 17.61
CA CYS A 305 -9.89 -6.72 17.20
C CYS A 305 -10.16 -5.68 16.10
N LYS A 306 -9.98 -4.41 16.46
CA LYS A 306 -10.19 -3.30 15.52
C LYS A 306 -9.13 -3.36 14.43
N ALA A 307 -9.59 -3.41 13.18
CA ALA A 307 -8.74 -3.26 12.01
C ALA A 307 -7.90 -1.97 12.06
N ASP A 308 -6.78 -2.01 11.36
CA ASP A 308 -5.84 -0.90 11.24
C ASP A 308 -5.24 -0.39 12.57
N LYS A 309 -5.20 -1.21 13.62
CA LYS A 309 -4.40 -0.90 14.82
C LYS A 309 -2.92 -1.12 14.53
N SER A 310 -2.07 -0.39 15.25
CA SER A 310 -0.62 -0.55 15.13
C SER A 310 -0.22 -1.98 15.50
N CYS A 311 0.68 -2.59 14.73
CA CYS A 311 1.23 -3.90 15.08
C CYS A 311 2.01 -3.82 16.39
N GLY A 312 1.97 -4.89 17.17
CA GLY A 312 2.83 -5.07 18.33
C GLY A 312 4.29 -5.34 17.95
N PRO A 313 5.12 -5.77 18.93
CA PRO A 313 6.54 -6.11 18.69
C PRO A 313 6.71 -7.25 17.66
N ASP A 314 5.71 -8.12 17.52
CA ASP A 314 5.65 -9.18 16.51
C ASP A 314 5.47 -8.66 15.07
N ARG A 315 5.19 -7.36 14.87
CA ARG A 315 4.94 -6.75 13.55
C ARG A 315 3.76 -7.37 12.78
N LEU A 316 2.93 -8.19 13.43
CA LEU A 316 1.68 -8.72 12.89
C LEU A 316 0.55 -7.82 13.41
N GLY A 317 -0.19 -7.20 12.48
CA GLY A 317 -1.27 -6.29 12.84
C GLY A 317 -2.59 -7.04 13.00
N ASN A 318 -3.58 -6.40 13.62
CA ASN A 318 -4.93 -6.98 13.74
C ASN A 318 -5.53 -7.43 12.40
N ASP A 319 -5.21 -6.74 11.31
CA ASP A 319 -5.66 -7.13 9.96
C ASP A 319 -5.15 -8.54 9.58
N TRP A 320 -3.93 -8.91 10.01
CA TRP A 320 -3.40 -10.25 9.80
C TRP A 320 -4.19 -11.28 10.60
N TYR A 321 -4.43 -11.01 11.89
CA TYR A 321 -5.22 -11.91 12.75
C TYR A 321 -6.64 -12.10 12.20
N LEU A 322 -7.27 -11.04 11.68
CA LEU A 322 -8.58 -11.09 11.05
C LEU A 322 -8.56 -11.86 9.71
N ASP A 323 -7.59 -11.61 8.83
CA ASP A 323 -7.48 -12.25 7.52
C ASP A 323 -7.25 -13.77 7.59
N PHE A 324 -6.70 -14.26 8.70
CA PHE A 324 -6.35 -15.66 8.92
C PHE A 324 -7.09 -16.28 10.12
N ALA A 325 -8.16 -15.64 10.61
CA ALA A 325 -8.89 -16.05 11.81
C ALA A 325 -9.31 -17.52 11.78
N GLU A 326 -9.87 -18.00 10.65
CA GLU A 326 -10.34 -19.39 10.51
C GLU A 326 -9.27 -20.45 10.85
N MET A 327 -8.00 -20.21 10.49
CA MET A 327 -6.90 -21.13 10.82
C MET A 327 -6.27 -20.83 12.19
N LEU A 328 -6.34 -19.57 12.63
CA LEU A 328 -5.73 -19.13 13.88
C LEU A 328 -6.56 -19.51 15.10
N ILE A 329 -7.89 -19.53 15.00
CA ILE A 329 -8.79 -19.87 16.10
C ILE A 329 -8.41 -21.20 16.77
N PRO A 330 -8.35 -22.36 16.08
CA PRO A 330 -8.02 -23.63 16.72
C PRO A 330 -6.61 -23.64 17.32
N VAL A 331 -5.65 -23.00 16.64
CA VAL A 331 -4.26 -22.90 17.11
C VAL A 331 -4.17 -22.06 18.39
N GLN A 332 -4.78 -20.87 18.38
CA GLN A 332 -4.75 -19.94 19.51
C GLN A 332 -5.52 -20.49 20.70
N THR A 333 -6.68 -21.13 20.51
CA THR A 333 -7.43 -21.78 21.59
C THR A 333 -6.55 -22.76 22.35
N ARG A 334 -5.81 -23.62 21.64
CA ARG A 334 -4.92 -24.59 22.29
C ARG A 334 -3.72 -23.95 22.97
N LEU A 335 -3.09 -22.96 22.32
CA LEU A 335 -2.00 -22.20 22.92
C LEU A 335 -2.45 -21.51 24.22
N TYR A 336 -3.59 -20.83 24.20
CA TYR A 336 -4.14 -20.15 25.37
C TYR A 336 -4.47 -21.12 26.49
N LYS A 337 -5.17 -22.24 26.23
CA LYS A 337 -5.42 -23.25 27.27
C LYS A 337 -4.13 -23.72 27.91
N LEU A 338 -3.13 -24.05 27.10
CA LEU A 338 -1.85 -24.54 27.58
C LEU A 338 -1.08 -23.50 28.43
N TRP A 339 -1.10 -22.23 28.03
CA TRP A 339 -0.43 -21.15 28.76
C TRP A 339 -1.16 -20.74 30.03
N TYR A 340 -2.50 -20.65 30.01
CA TYR A 340 -3.28 -20.29 31.20
C TYR A 340 -3.30 -21.42 32.24
N GLU A 341 -3.25 -22.70 31.82
CA GLU A 341 -3.15 -23.84 32.74
C GLU A 341 -1.84 -23.88 33.53
N THR A 342 -0.74 -23.47 32.90
CA THR A 342 0.61 -23.55 33.47
C THR A 342 1.14 -22.22 34.00
N GLY A 343 0.50 -21.10 33.62
CA GLY A 343 1.00 -19.74 33.86
C GLY A 343 2.23 -19.37 33.01
N GLU A 344 2.59 -20.16 32.00
CA GLU A 344 3.76 -19.93 31.16
C GLU A 344 3.37 -19.23 29.85
N PHE A 345 3.69 -17.94 29.74
CA PHE A 345 3.35 -17.11 28.58
C PHE A 345 4.56 -16.84 27.67
N PRO A 346 4.35 -16.56 26.37
CA PRO A 346 5.39 -16.06 25.48
C PRO A 346 6.05 -14.82 26.06
N ALA A 347 7.37 -14.72 25.91
CA ALA A 347 8.10 -13.54 26.36
C ALA A 347 7.63 -12.34 25.54
N CYS A 348 6.76 -11.51 26.12
CA CYS A 348 6.33 -10.25 25.57
C CYS A 348 7.53 -9.27 25.62
N ARG A 349 8.53 -9.44 24.75
CA ARG A 349 9.72 -8.58 24.73
C ARG A 349 9.31 -7.15 24.36
N GLY A 350 9.06 -6.37 25.41
CA GLY A 350 8.79 -4.93 25.39
C GLY A 350 10.05 -4.08 25.32
N GLU A 351 11.14 -4.54 24.70
CA GLU A 351 12.27 -3.65 24.37
C GLU A 351 11.98 -2.95 23.03
N TYR A 352 11.20 -1.89 23.10
CA TYR A 352 10.89 -1.03 21.96
C TYR A 352 12.13 -0.21 21.55
N PHE A 353 13.00 -0.77 20.71
CA PHE A 353 13.97 0.05 19.96
C PHE A 353 13.27 0.75 18.79
N LEU A 354 12.62 1.89 19.08
CA LEU A 354 12.19 2.86 18.09
C LEU A 354 13.37 3.74 17.65
N SER A 355 14.23 3.25 16.76
CA SER A 355 14.94 4.19 15.87
C SER A 355 15.14 3.58 14.48
N LYS A 356 14.58 4.26 13.47
CA LYS A 356 14.91 4.02 12.05
C LYS A 356 16.33 4.48 11.71
N GLU A 357 16.94 5.28 12.59
CA GLU A 357 18.26 5.91 12.41
C GLU A 357 19.40 4.88 12.36
N ASN A 358 19.35 3.79 13.16
CA ASN A 358 20.48 2.87 13.30
C ASN A 358 20.69 1.86 12.16
N ARG A 359 19.76 1.73 11.20
CA ARG A 359 19.95 0.81 10.05
C ARG A 359 21.00 1.27 9.03
N ARG A 360 21.47 2.51 9.09
CA ARG A 360 22.47 3.02 8.15
C ARG A 360 23.91 2.92 8.65
N GLN A 361 24.14 2.59 9.91
CA GLN A 361 25.48 2.65 10.51
C GLN A 361 26.10 1.28 10.85
N LEU A 362 25.32 0.19 10.89
CA LEU A 362 25.88 -1.13 11.22
C LEU A 362 26.47 -1.81 9.98
N LYS A 363 27.81 -1.91 9.96
CA LYS A 363 28.56 -2.78 9.04
C LYS A 363 28.37 -4.25 9.46
N PRO A 364 28.36 -5.21 8.51
CA PRO A 364 28.17 -6.64 8.80
C PRO A 364 29.15 -7.24 9.82
N SER A 365 30.30 -6.60 10.04
CA SER A 365 31.35 -7.06 10.96
C SER A 365 31.07 -6.84 12.45
N GLN A 366 29.96 -6.18 12.83
CA GLN A 366 29.63 -5.90 14.24
C GLN A 366 28.47 -6.75 14.80
N LEU A 367 27.92 -7.67 14.01
CA LEU A 367 26.81 -8.54 14.44
C LEU A 367 27.26 -9.77 15.26
N SER A 368 28.56 -10.01 15.41
CA SER A 368 29.11 -11.19 16.10
C SER A 368 29.60 -10.92 17.54
N SER A 369 29.55 -9.70 18.05
CA SER A 369 30.14 -9.34 19.36
C SER A 369 29.14 -8.88 20.43
N VAL A 370 27.83 -9.02 20.22
CA VAL A 370 26.85 -8.68 21.25
C VAL A 370 26.51 -9.95 22.04
N GLY A 371 27.29 -10.18 23.11
CA GLY A 371 26.97 -11.18 24.12
C GLY A 371 25.69 -10.82 24.90
N PRO A 372 25.06 -11.78 25.57
CA PRO A 372 23.84 -11.54 26.34
C PRO A 372 24.14 -10.59 27.51
N SER A 373 23.52 -9.42 27.49
CA SER A 373 23.51 -8.49 28.61
C SER A 373 22.75 -9.12 29.77
N LYS A 374 23.41 -9.28 30.92
CA LYS A 374 22.77 -9.65 32.18
C LYS A 374 22.06 -8.41 32.73
N TYR A 375 20.73 -8.40 32.64
CA TYR A 375 19.84 -7.77 33.61
C TYR A 375 18.60 -8.64 33.75
#